data_AF-A0A849AJ03-F1
#
_entry.id   AF-A0A849AJ03-F1
#
_cell.length_a   1.000
_cell.length_b   1.000
_cell.length_c   1.000
_cell.angle_alpha   90.00
_cell.angle_beta   90.00
_cell.angle_gamma   90.00
#
_symmetry.space_group_name_H-M   'P 1'
#
loop_
_entity.id
_entity.type
_entity.pdbx_description
1 polymer ?
#
loop_
_entity_poly.entity_id
_entity_poly.type
_entity_poly.pdbx_seq_one_letter_code
_entity_poly.pdbx_strand_id
1 'polypeptide(L)'
;MGLFDSLRGRRTQQPDSSGAEIGPIDPGEPDPIDLRPRTDGSYHSSAGALRFTAAAVRESPEADPAAAKQDLGSADARTGEYTSAGRFLVRSPARGSVTFSAVAVTPDLLTLRRTDIGTGDSAVVDFRFQPD
;
A
#
# COMPACT_ATOMS: atom_id res chain seq x y z
N MET A 1 -43.05 39.02 12.59
CA MET A 1 -41.93 39.98 12.46
C MET A 1 -40.80 39.44 13.32
N GLY A 2 -39.56 39.18 12.93
CA GLY A 2 -38.78 39.16 11.68
C GLY A 2 -37.48 38.42 12.07
N LEU A 3 -36.99 37.44 11.31
CA LEU A 3 -36.01 37.58 10.22
C LEU A 3 -34.66 38.21 10.65
N PHE A 4 -33.71 37.34 10.98
CA PHE A 4 -32.26 37.42 10.77
C PHE A 4 -31.84 35.95 10.53
N ASP A 5 -31.47 35.41 9.36
CA ASP A 5 -30.58 35.89 8.29
C ASP A 5 -29.30 36.50 8.90
N SER A 6 -28.09 35.95 8.75
CA SER A 6 -27.58 35.12 7.67
C SER A 6 -26.09 34.79 7.90
N LEU A 7 -25.60 33.73 7.22
CA LEU A 7 -24.20 33.52 6.76
C LEU A 7 -23.17 33.12 7.84
N ARG A 8 -22.21 32.20 7.68
CA ARG A 8 -21.58 31.39 6.62
C ARG A 8 -20.74 30.38 7.43
N GLY A 9 -20.67 29.09 7.15
CA GLY A 9 -20.24 28.50 5.89
C GLY A 9 -19.11 27.51 6.16
N ARG A 10 -19.37 26.23 5.89
CA ARG A 10 -18.49 25.16 5.37
C ARG A 10 -19.31 23.87 5.52
N ARG A 11 -19.89 23.27 4.46
CA ARG A 11 -19.23 22.67 3.28
C ARG A 11 -18.16 21.69 3.80
N THR A 12 -18.22 20.37 3.63
CA THR A 12 -18.95 19.44 2.77
C THR A 12 -18.49 18.04 3.19
N GLN A 13 -19.29 17.02 2.92
CA GLN A 13 -18.86 15.62 2.71
C GLN A 13 -18.27 14.86 3.91
N GLN A 14 -19.18 14.13 4.56
CA GLN A 14 -19.10 12.67 4.66
C GLN A 14 -18.25 12.04 3.53
N PRO A 15 -17.26 11.20 3.85
CA PRO A 15 -17.02 9.99 3.10
C PRO A 15 -17.70 8.85 3.87
N ASP A 16 -18.88 8.48 3.37
CA ASP A 16 -19.31 7.10 3.42
C ASP A 16 -18.34 6.41 2.46
N SER A 17 -17.38 5.71 3.00
CA SER A 17 -16.54 4.81 2.24
C SER A 17 -16.33 3.61 3.12
N SER A 18 -17.17 2.60 2.86
CA SER A 18 -16.79 1.20 3.04
C SER A 18 -15.44 1.00 2.34
N GLY A 19 -14.36 1.27 3.05
CA GLY A 19 -12.99 1.18 2.57
C GLY A 19 -12.21 0.55 3.70
N ALA A 20 -11.73 -0.67 3.46
CA ALA A 20 -10.97 -1.45 4.42
C ALA A 20 -10.09 -0.54 5.28
N GLU A 21 -10.27 -0.58 6.61
CA GLU A 21 -9.44 0.15 7.56
C GLU A 21 -7.97 -0.14 7.24
N ILE A 22 -7.35 0.78 6.49
CA ILE A 22 -5.91 0.83 6.32
C ILE A 22 -5.44 1.24 7.71
N GLY A 23 -4.64 0.38 8.34
CA GLY A 23 -4.27 0.43 9.76
C GLY A 23 -3.69 1.77 10.25
N PRO A 24 -3.26 1.83 11.53
CA PRO A 24 -3.00 3.09 12.23
C PRO A 24 -2.10 4.03 11.42
N ILE A 25 -2.63 5.22 11.13
CA ILE A 25 -1.91 6.31 10.49
C ILE A 25 -1.11 7.02 11.58
N ASP A 26 0.21 7.08 11.44
CA ASP A 26 1.03 7.93 12.29
C ASP A 26 0.78 9.40 11.89
N PRO A 27 0.22 10.23 12.80
CA PRO A 27 -0.20 11.60 12.46
C PRO A 27 0.97 12.55 12.16
N GLY A 28 2.22 12.14 12.40
CA GLY A 28 3.41 12.91 12.06
C GLY A 28 3.93 12.67 10.63
N GLU A 29 3.32 11.76 9.87
CA GLU A 29 3.88 11.33 8.59
C GLU A 29 3.37 12.12 7.38
N PRO A 30 4.24 12.31 6.37
CA PRO A 30 3.82 12.90 5.11
C PRO A 30 2.74 12.03 4.46
N ASP A 31 1.78 12.71 3.81
CA ASP A 31 0.76 12.02 3.02
C ASP A 31 1.42 11.14 1.94
N PRO A 32 0.86 9.94 1.69
CA PRO A 32 1.35 9.04 0.67
C PRO A 32 1.24 9.71 -0.70
N ILE A 33 2.24 9.46 -1.54
CA ILE A 33 2.21 9.97 -2.91
C ILE A 33 1.35 9.09 -3.83
N ASP A 34 0.97 9.64 -4.99
CA ASP A 34 0.19 8.91 -6.00
C ASP A 34 0.97 7.67 -6.48
N LEU A 35 0.38 6.49 -6.28
CA LEU A 35 1.00 5.21 -6.60
C LEU A 35 0.51 4.71 -7.96
N ARG A 36 1.44 4.69 -8.92
CA ARG A 36 1.23 4.12 -10.26
C ARG A 36 2.31 3.07 -10.54
N PRO A 37 2.18 1.87 -9.97
CA PRO A 37 3.19 0.85 -10.09
C PRO A 37 3.15 0.24 -11.49
N ARG A 38 4.29 -0.25 -11.94
CA ARG A 38 4.41 -1.07 -13.13
C ARG A 38 3.79 -2.44 -12.87
N THR A 39 3.09 -2.97 -13.87
CA THR A 39 2.40 -4.27 -13.81
C THR A 39 3.01 -5.31 -14.74
N ASP A 40 4.04 -4.93 -15.51
CA ASP A 40 4.79 -5.75 -16.46
C ASP A 40 6.01 -6.46 -15.83
N GLY A 41 6.04 -6.56 -14.50
CA GLY A 41 7.14 -7.19 -13.77
C GLY A 41 6.91 -7.25 -12.27
N SER A 42 8.00 -7.34 -11.52
CA SER A 42 8.01 -7.47 -10.07
C SER A 42 9.03 -6.54 -9.43
N TYR A 43 8.75 -6.12 -8.21
CA TYR A 43 9.55 -5.21 -7.41
C TYR A 43 10.26 -6.01 -6.33
N HIS A 44 11.58 -5.99 -6.26
CA HIS A 44 12.39 -6.82 -5.36
C HIS A 44 13.17 -5.98 -4.37
N SER A 45 13.25 -6.45 -3.13
CA SER A 45 14.01 -5.85 -2.04
C SER A 45 14.62 -6.93 -1.15
N SER A 46 15.47 -6.53 -0.21
CA SER A 46 15.96 -7.44 0.84
C SER A 46 14.89 -7.88 1.82
N ALA A 47 13.73 -7.21 1.87
CA ALA A 47 12.60 -7.54 2.74
C ALA A 47 11.56 -8.42 2.06
N GLY A 48 11.72 -8.72 0.77
CA GLY A 48 10.75 -9.46 -0.04
C GLY A 48 10.51 -8.85 -1.41
N ALA A 49 9.47 -9.33 -2.08
CA ALA A 49 9.05 -8.86 -3.39
C ALA A 49 7.56 -8.46 -3.43
N LEU A 50 7.23 -7.54 -4.34
CA LEU A 50 5.87 -7.10 -4.63
C LEU A 50 5.57 -7.27 -6.12
N ARG A 51 4.38 -7.75 -6.45
CA ARG A 51 3.87 -7.77 -7.82
C ARG A 51 2.52 -7.11 -7.90
N PHE A 52 2.42 -6.10 -8.75
CA PHE A 52 1.18 -5.38 -9.01
C PHE A 52 0.50 -5.90 -10.27
N THR A 53 -0.81 -5.95 -10.22
CA THR A 53 -1.72 -6.24 -11.33
C THR A 53 -2.77 -5.13 -11.39
N ALA A 54 -3.64 -5.11 -12.41
CA ALA A 54 -4.61 -4.02 -12.56
C ALA A 54 -5.52 -3.77 -11.34
N ALA A 55 -5.75 -4.77 -10.48
CA ALA A 55 -6.65 -4.65 -9.33
C ALA A 55 -6.04 -5.06 -7.98
N ALA A 56 -4.88 -5.73 -7.99
CA ALA A 56 -4.35 -6.35 -6.79
C ALA A 56 -2.82 -6.27 -6.73
N VAL A 57 -2.31 -6.32 -5.51
CA VAL A 57 -0.90 -6.49 -5.19
C VAL A 57 -0.69 -7.82 -4.50
N ARG A 58 0.42 -8.48 -4.83
CA ARG A 58 0.90 -9.68 -4.14
C ARG A 58 2.24 -9.38 -3.48
N GLU A 59 2.41 -9.81 -2.24
CA GLU A 59 3.69 -9.75 -1.51
C GLU A 59 4.23 -11.17 -1.34
N SER A 60 5.52 -11.33 -1.62
CA SER A 60 6.31 -12.46 -1.19
C SER A 60 7.31 -11.98 -0.13
N PRO A 61 7.45 -12.66 1.01
CA PRO A 61 8.50 -12.38 1.98
C PRO A 61 9.89 -12.86 1.53
N GLU A 62 9.96 -13.61 0.42
CA GLU A 62 11.22 -14.13 -0.10
C GLU A 62 12.04 -13.01 -0.73
N ALA A 63 13.28 -12.84 -0.25
CA ALA A 63 14.20 -11.84 -0.76
C ALA A 63 14.99 -12.32 -1.99
N ASP A 64 15.13 -13.63 -2.17
CA ASP A 64 15.74 -14.20 -3.38
C ASP A 64 14.79 -14.02 -4.57
N PRO A 65 15.20 -13.36 -5.67
CA PRO A 65 14.30 -13.06 -6.78
C PRO A 65 13.70 -14.29 -7.46
N ALA A 66 14.44 -15.41 -7.53
CA ALA A 66 13.96 -16.62 -8.18
C ALA A 66 12.91 -17.33 -7.31
N ALA A 67 13.16 -17.44 -6.01
CA ALA A 67 12.20 -17.96 -5.05
C ALA A 67 10.95 -17.05 -4.95
N ALA A 68 11.15 -15.73 -4.92
CA ALA A 68 10.07 -14.76 -4.87
C ALA A 68 9.14 -14.84 -6.09
N LYS A 69 9.68 -15.03 -7.31
CA LYS A 69 8.85 -15.22 -8.50
C LYS A 69 7.95 -16.47 -8.39
N GLN A 70 8.45 -17.57 -7.82
CA GLN A 70 7.66 -18.77 -7.59
C GLN A 70 6.56 -18.52 -6.54
N ASP A 71 6.92 -17.89 -5.42
CA ASP A 71 6.00 -17.61 -4.32
C ASP A 71 4.89 -16.62 -4.72
N LEU A 72 5.20 -15.58 -5.49
CA LEU A 72 4.21 -14.64 -6.05
C LEU A 72 3.18 -15.33 -6.97
N GLY A 73 3.53 -16.48 -7.54
CA GLY A 73 2.65 -17.35 -8.32
C GLY A 73 1.85 -18.35 -7.48
N SER A 74 2.18 -18.52 -6.20
CA SER A 74 1.54 -19.47 -5.29
C SER A 74 0.16 -19.00 -4.83
N ALA A 75 -0.68 -19.95 -4.42
CA ALA A 75 -1.97 -19.68 -3.77
C ALA A 75 -1.81 -19.09 -2.35
N ASP A 76 -0.65 -19.33 -1.72
CA ASP A 76 -0.32 -18.84 -0.38
C ASP A 76 0.30 -17.42 -0.38
N ALA A 77 0.51 -16.83 -1.57
CA ALA A 77 0.99 -15.47 -1.71
C ALA A 77 0.07 -14.51 -0.96
N ARG A 78 0.67 -13.58 -0.22
CA ARG A 78 -0.13 -12.58 0.49
C ARG A 78 -0.73 -11.63 -0.54
N THR A 79 -2.03 -11.37 -0.45
CA THR A 79 -2.73 -10.54 -1.43
C THR A 79 -3.35 -9.32 -0.76
N GLY A 80 -3.44 -8.25 -1.54
CA GLY A 80 -4.03 -7.00 -1.12
C GLY A 80 -4.64 -6.28 -2.31
N GLU A 81 -5.56 -5.37 -2.02
CA GLU A 81 -6.03 -4.37 -2.98
C GLU A 81 -5.24 -3.09 -2.75
N TYR A 82 -4.90 -2.40 -3.83
CA TYR A 82 -4.22 -1.11 -3.76
C TYR A 82 -5.00 -0.07 -4.54
N THR A 83 -4.88 1.18 -4.10
CA THR A 83 -5.46 2.33 -4.79
C THR A 83 -4.35 3.28 -5.19
N SER A 84 -4.68 4.23 -6.07
CA SER A 84 -3.73 5.29 -6.46
C SER A 84 -3.37 6.20 -5.29
N ALA A 85 -4.12 6.17 -4.17
CA ALA A 85 -3.81 6.92 -2.95
C ALA A 85 -2.53 6.47 -2.23
N GLY A 86 -1.80 5.49 -2.78
CA GLY A 86 -0.47 5.10 -2.29
C GLY A 86 -0.44 4.35 -0.97
N ARG A 87 -1.61 4.03 -0.42
CA ARG A 87 -1.75 3.15 0.74
C ARG A 87 -2.48 1.88 0.37
N PHE A 88 -1.99 0.77 0.89
CA PHE A 88 -2.61 -0.53 0.68
C PHE A 88 -2.29 -1.52 1.80
N LEU A 89 -3.16 -2.52 1.94
CA LEU A 89 -3.06 -3.56 2.95
C LEU A 89 -2.87 -4.90 2.25
N VAL A 90 -1.84 -5.63 2.67
CA VAL A 90 -1.60 -7.00 2.23
C VAL A 90 -1.88 -7.94 3.40
N ARG A 91 -2.73 -8.94 3.17
CA ARG A 91 -3.17 -9.89 4.20
C ARG A 91 -2.51 -11.24 3.98
N SER A 92 -1.99 -11.83 5.07
CA SER A 92 -1.57 -13.22 5.11
C SER A 92 -2.37 -13.96 6.18
N PRO A 93 -3.02 -15.09 5.85
CA PRO A 93 -3.68 -15.90 6.87
C PRO A 93 -2.70 -16.51 7.88
N ALA A 94 -1.44 -16.74 7.49
CA ALA A 94 -0.44 -17.42 8.33
C ALA A 94 0.58 -16.48 9.00
N ARG A 95 0.84 -15.29 8.43
CA ARG A 95 1.98 -14.44 8.82
C ARG A 95 1.64 -13.00 9.17
N GLY A 96 0.40 -12.72 9.53
CA GLY A 96 -0.05 -11.39 9.89
C GLY A 96 -0.34 -10.49 8.68
N SER A 97 -0.89 -9.31 8.95
CA SER A 97 -1.24 -8.32 7.93
C SER A 97 -0.26 -7.15 7.96
N VAL A 98 0.04 -6.60 6.79
CA VAL A 98 1.06 -5.57 6.60
C VAL A 98 0.45 -4.42 5.81
N THR A 99 0.60 -3.19 6.28
CA THR A 99 0.29 -1.99 5.49
C THR A 99 1.52 -1.47 4.78
N PHE A 100 1.29 -0.92 3.59
CA PHE A 100 2.30 -0.21 2.82
C PHE A 100 1.81 1.22 2.55
N SER A 101 2.73 2.18 2.62
CA SER A 101 2.52 3.57 2.22
C SER A 101 3.62 4.01 1.26
N ALA A 102 3.26 4.57 0.11
CA ALA A 102 4.19 5.04 -0.90
C ALA A 102 4.89 6.33 -0.45
N VAL A 103 6.23 6.29 -0.44
CA VAL A 103 7.09 7.43 -0.07
C VAL A 103 7.69 8.06 -1.32
N ALA A 104 8.20 7.24 -2.25
CA ALA A 104 8.74 7.67 -3.52
C ALA A 104 8.45 6.65 -4.63
N VAL A 105 8.12 7.14 -5.83
CA VAL A 105 7.80 6.30 -6.99
C VAL A 105 8.59 6.85 -8.18
N THR A 106 9.41 5.99 -8.77
CA THR A 106 10.16 6.25 -10.00
C THR A 106 9.94 5.08 -10.97
N PRO A 107 10.37 5.18 -12.25
CA PRO A 107 10.19 4.09 -13.21
C PRO A 107 10.82 2.74 -12.79
N ASP A 108 11.92 2.78 -12.04
CA ASP A 108 12.71 1.59 -11.69
C ASP A 108 12.79 1.32 -10.18
N LEU A 109 12.31 2.25 -9.35
CA LEU A 109 12.37 2.17 -7.90
C LEU A 109 11.05 2.58 -7.27
N LEU A 110 10.58 1.76 -6.33
CA LEU A 110 9.43 2.01 -5.49
C LEU A 110 9.87 1.99 -4.02
N THR A 111 9.81 3.13 -3.35
CA THR A 111 10.12 3.25 -1.92
C THR A 111 8.82 3.26 -1.14
N LEU A 112 8.65 2.27 -0.26
CA LEU A 112 7.46 2.11 0.56
C LEU A 112 7.84 2.10 2.03
N ARG A 113 7.03 2.74 2.86
CA ARG A 113 6.98 2.41 4.28
C ARG A 113 6.15 1.16 4.47
N ARG A 114 6.74 0.12 5.03
CA ARG A 114 6.09 -1.15 5.39
C ARG A 114 5.86 -1.16 6.89
N THR A 115 4.62 -1.38 7.32
CA THR A 115 4.23 -1.45 8.73
C THR A 115 3.57 -2.80 9.01
N ASP A 116 4.12 -3.56 9.94
CA ASP A 116 3.51 -4.78 10.43
C ASP A 116 2.38 -4.41 11.41
N ILE A 117 1.14 -4.84 11.12
CA ILE A 117 0.00 -4.50 11.99
C ILE A 117 0.08 -5.23 13.33
N GLY A 118 0.65 -6.44 13.35
CA GLY A 118 0.71 -7.27 14.55
C GLY A 118 1.69 -6.73 15.59
N THR A 119 2.85 -6.21 15.13
CA THR A 119 3.89 -5.69 16.02
C THR A 119 3.92 -4.16 16.10
N GLY A 120 3.38 -3.47 15.10
CA GLY A 120 3.50 -2.02 14.94
C GLY A 120 4.86 -1.59 14.34
N ASP A 121 5.77 -2.52 14.08
CA ASP A 121 7.08 -2.22 13.52
C ASP A 121 6.94 -1.62 12.13
N SER A 122 7.68 -0.54 11.88
CA SER A 122 7.65 0.18 10.61
C SER A 122 9.05 0.40 10.07
N ALA A 123 9.24 0.14 8.78
CA ALA A 123 10.51 0.36 8.09
C ALA A 123 10.27 0.92 6.69
N VAL A 124 11.16 1.81 6.23
CA VAL A 124 11.20 2.25 4.84
C VAL A 124 12.03 1.26 4.03
N VAL A 125 11.47 0.77 2.93
CA VAL A 125 12.05 -0.27 2.09
C VAL A 125 12.05 0.19 0.64
N ASP A 126 13.20 0.03 0.00
CA ASP A 126 13.40 0.29 -1.42
C ASP A 126 13.21 -1.00 -2.22
N PHE A 127 12.24 -0.99 -3.12
CA PHE A 127 12.02 -2.08 -4.06
C PHE A 127 12.45 -1.70 -5.48
N ARG A 128 13.34 -2.49 -6.07
CA ARG A 128 13.80 -2.30 -7.44
C ARG A 128 12.95 -3.09 -8.42
N PHE A 129 12.53 -2.44 -9.49
CA PHE A 129 11.75 -3.08 -10.52
C PHE A 129 12.61 -4.05 -11.35
N GLN A 130 12.05 -5.22 -11.63
CA GLN A 130 12.58 -6.23 -12.53
C GLN A 130 11.47 -6.66 -13.50
N PRO A 131 11.65 -6.47 -14.81
CA PRO A 131 10.70 -6.96 -15.81
C PRO A 131 10.64 -8.50 -15.79
N ASP A 132 9.50 -9.05 -16.21
CA ASP A 132 9.34 -10.51 -16.32
C ASP A 132 10.10 -11.15 -17.47
#